data_AF-A0A2F0AMG4-F1
#
_entry.id   AF-A0A2F0AMG4-F1
#
_cell.length_a   1.000
_cell.length_b   1.000
_cell.length_c   1.000
_cell.angle_alpha   90.00
_cell.angle_beta   90.00
_cell.angle_gamma   90.00
#
_symmetry.space_group_name_H-M   'P 1'
#
loop_
_entity.id
_entity.type
_entity.pdbx_description
1 polymer ?
#
loop_
_entity_poly.entity_id
_entity_poly.type
_entity_poly.pdbx_seq_one_letter_code
_entity_poly.pdbx_strand_id
1 'polypeptide(L)'
;MANVGDARRTKCRCQLMRLMKYGSLLKITIAILHVGCSYQPDDSVLMVVDSSPRDRAEIGADEPIIVMFSDYLSLSSLSTDGIELSSGELKVDVQLAYDPVERAIVIKPKKNLRVGVGYSLNIERDSIQDLSGQRRNEDYRLNFRTGRPIGFNTQPISYESDIEPIFLKQCGCHGFEDQIAPDLSRWQSLLGQPSARQPDVHLISAGKPLSSYLVLRLLPDYPAVLGPSKAISEEDAKRVVTWIKHLAP
;
A
#
# COMPACT_ATOMS: atom_id res chain seq x y z
N MET A 1 -7.85 42.51 22.16
CA MET A 1 -7.54 41.34 21.33
C MET A 1 -7.11 40.22 22.28
N ALA A 2 -8.03 39.31 22.60
CA ALA A 2 -7.81 38.21 23.52
C ALA A 2 -8.64 37.00 23.06
N ASN A 3 -7.92 35.98 22.60
CA ASN A 3 -7.93 34.56 22.96
C ASN A 3 -9.24 33.79 23.32
N VAL A 4 -9.14 32.49 23.01
CA VAL A 4 -9.78 31.29 23.59
C VAL A 4 -10.96 30.68 22.80
N GLY A 5 -10.82 29.39 22.51
CA GLY A 5 -11.78 28.56 21.79
C GLY A 5 -12.89 27.98 22.67
N ASP A 6 -13.69 27.08 22.11
CA ASP A 6 -13.97 25.73 22.67
C ASP A 6 -15.14 25.07 21.91
N ALA A 7 -15.06 23.75 21.92
CA ALA A 7 -15.83 22.72 21.26
C ALA A 7 -17.34 22.77 21.43
N ARG A 8 -18.05 22.39 20.37
CA ARG A 8 -19.48 22.03 20.46
C ARG A 8 -19.62 20.58 20.91
N ARG A 9 -20.03 20.47 22.17
CA ARG A 9 -20.59 19.30 22.86
C ARG A 9 -21.78 18.70 22.11
N THR A 10 -21.75 17.41 21.85
CA THR A 10 -22.95 16.58 21.64
C THR A 10 -23.39 16.00 22.97
N LYS A 11 -24.67 16.20 23.28
CA LYS A 11 -25.34 15.94 24.56
C LYS A 11 -25.54 14.44 24.81
N CYS A 12 -25.05 13.93 25.95
CA CYS A 12 -25.62 12.74 26.59
C CYS A 12 -26.66 13.18 27.63
N ARG A 13 -27.90 12.74 27.42
CA ARG A 13 -29.08 13.06 28.23
C ARG A 13 -29.27 11.93 29.25
N CYS A 14 -28.73 12.08 30.47
CA CYS A 14 -29.03 11.17 31.58
C CYS A 14 -30.38 11.54 32.20
N GLN A 15 -31.40 10.70 32.01
CA GLN A 15 -32.62 10.75 32.83
C GLN A 15 -32.37 10.01 34.15
N LEU A 16 -32.47 10.74 35.26
CA LEU A 16 -32.67 10.21 36.60
C LEU A 16 -34.01 9.45 36.66
N MET A 17 -34.02 8.26 37.23
CA MET A 17 -35.20 7.75 37.94
C MET A 17 -34.86 7.13 39.29
N ARG A 18 -35.60 7.68 40.28
CA ARG A 18 -35.90 7.31 41.66
C ARG A 18 -35.58 5.90 42.17
N LEU A 19 -34.96 5.93 43.35
CA LEU A 19 -35.05 5.03 44.53
C LEU A 19 -36.21 4.02 44.57
N MET A 20 -35.86 2.75 44.82
CA MET A 20 -36.62 1.86 45.71
C MET A 20 -35.66 1.13 46.67
N LYS A 21 -35.96 1.25 47.96
CA LYS A 21 -35.43 0.45 49.07
C LYS A 21 -36.02 -0.97 48.99
N TYR A 22 -35.30 -1.99 49.46
CA TYR A 22 -35.73 -3.05 50.40
C TYR A 22 -34.90 -4.34 50.25
N GLY A 23 -34.40 -4.84 51.39
CA GLY A 23 -34.42 -6.27 51.74
C GLY A 23 -33.35 -7.19 51.16
N SER A 24 -32.31 -7.47 51.97
CA SER A 24 -31.63 -8.75 52.18
C SER A 24 -31.78 -9.88 51.13
N LEU A 25 -30.71 -10.17 50.39
CA LEU A 25 -30.03 -11.49 50.31
C LEU A 25 -28.99 -11.47 49.20
N LEU A 26 -27.75 -11.78 49.58
CA LEU A 26 -26.57 -11.87 48.75
C LEU A 26 -26.70 -13.02 47.74
N LYS A 27 -27.02 -12.68 46.47
CA LYS A 27 -26.65 -13.48 45.30
C LYS A 27 -25.89 -12.57 44.35
N ILE A 28 -24.57 -12.63 44.43
CA ILE A 28 -23.67 -11.94 43.49
C ILE A 28 -23.68 -12.78 42.21
N THR A 29 -24.64 -12.52 41.32
CA THR A 29 -24.51 -12.85 39.90
C THR A 29 -23.74 -11.70 39.27
N ILE A 30 -22.44 -11.89 39.04
CA ILE A 30 -21.62 -10.95 38.27
C ILE A 30 -22.08 -11.06 36.81
N ALA A 31 -22.99 -10.18 36.40
CA ALA A 31 -23.23 -9.93 34.99
C ALA A 31 -22.04 -9.10 34.47
N ILE A 32 -21.01 -9.77 33.97
CA ILE A 32 -19.92 -9.09 33.26
C ILE A 32 -20.49 -8.65 31.92
N LEU A 33 -21.01 -7.42 31.86
CA LEU A 33 -21.26 -6.70 30.62
C LEU A 33 -19.90 -6.47 29.95
N HIS A 34 -19.46 -7.46 29.17
CA HIS A 34 -18.45 -7.26 28.14
C HIS A 34 -19.07 -6.31 27.12
N VAL A 35 -18.76 -5.01 27.25
CA VAL A 35 -18.77 -4.11 26.10
C VAL A 35 -17.60 -4.56 25.24
N GLY A 36 -17.79 -5.68 24.53
CA GLY A 36 -16.98 -6.02 23.39
C GLY A 36 -17.26 -4.94 22.36
N CYS A 37 -16.34 -4.00 22.21
CA CYS A 37 -16.25 -3.23 21.00
C CYS A 37 -15.94 -4.27 19.91
N SER A 38 -16.96 -4.81 19.26
CA SER A 38 -16.78 -5.74 18.16
C SER A 38 -16.07 -4.97 17.06
N TYR A 39 -14.78 -5.21 16.90
CA TYR A 39 -14.08 -4.94 15.66
C TYR A 39 -14.83 -5.75 14.60
N GLN A 40 -15.78 -5.13 13.90
CA GLN A 40 -16.26 -5.69 12.65
C GLN A 40 -15.10 -5.50 11.67
N PRO A 41 -14.49 -6.58 11.17
CA PRO A 41 -13.54 -6.43 10.08
C PRO A 41 -14.25 -5.66 8.97
N ASP A 42 -13.56 -4.70 8.38
CA ASP A 42 -14.06 -4.00 7.21
C ASP A 42 -14.27 -5.06 6.13
N ASP A 43 -15.52 -5.40 5.84
CA ASP A 43 -15.91 -6.40 4.84
C ASP A 43 -15.81 -5.78 3.42
N SER A 44 -14.87 -4.87 3.24
CA SER A 44 -14.61 -4.22 1.96
C SER A 44 -13.98 -5.24 1.03
N VAL A 45 -14.70 -5.57 -0.03
CA VAL A 45 -14.22 -6.39 -1.14
C VAL A 45 -13.04 -5.69 -1.81
N LEU A 46 -12.04 -6.45 -2.24
CA LEU A 46 -10.93 -5.91 -3.03
C LEU A 46 -11.47 -5.42 -4.39
N MET A 47 -11.29 -4.14 -4.69
CA MET A 47 -11.76 -3.54 -5.94
C MET A 47 -10.60 -3.06 -6.80
N VAL A 48 -10.78 -3.14 -8.12
CA VAL A 48 -9.94 -2.40 -9.06
C VAL A 48 -10.48 -0.96 -9.11
N VAL A 49 -9.63 0.01 -8.80
CA VAL A 49 -10.02 1.43 -8.73
C VAL A 49 -9.72 2.18 -10.02
N ASP A 50 -8.64 1.82 -10.71
CA ASP A 50 -8.28 2.35 -12.03
C ASP A 50 -7.32 1.38 -12.75
N SER A 51 -7.09 1.63 -14.03
CA SER A 51 -6.06 0.94 -14.79
C SER A 51 -5.47 1.81 -15.90
N SER A 52 -4.22 1.51 -16.24
CA SER A 52 -3.53 2.04 -17.41
C SER A 52 -3.04 0.86 -18.25
N PRO A 53 -3.45 0.71 -19.52
CA PRO A 53 -4.42 1.55 -20.22
C PRO A 53 -5.81 1.54 -19.60
N ARG A 54 -6.60 2.58 -19.90
CA ARG A 54 -8.05 2.53 -19.75
C ARG A 54 -8.65 1.56 -20.77
N ASP A 55 -9.82 1.00 -20.47
CA ASP A 55 -10.50 0.09 -21.40
C ASP A 55 -10.68 0.72 -22.78
N ARG A 56 -10.32 -0.04 -23.80
CA ARG A 56 -10.30 0.28 -25.23
C ARG A 56 -9.31 1.38 -25.64
N ALA A 57 -8.38 1.78 -24.78
CA ALA A 57 -7.33 2.72 -25.15
C ALA A 57 -6.30 2.09 -26.10
N GLU A 58 -5.49 2.95 -26.72
CA GLU A 58 -4.29 2.55 -27.46
C GLU A 58 -3.04 2.88 -26.64
N ILE A 59 -2.13 1.93 -26.50
CA ILE A 59 -0.84 2.09 -25.82
C ILE A 59 0.30 1.58 -26.70
N GLY A 60 1.52 2.05 -26.47
CA GLY A 60 2.71 1.51 -27.09
C GLY A 60 2.91 0.02 -26.80
N ALA A 61 3.48 -0.69 -27.77
CA ALA A 61 3.67 -2.14 -27.70
C ALA A 61 4.64 -2.62 -26.59
N ASP A 62 5.40 -1.72 -25.98
CA ASP A 62 6.33 -1.97 -24.87
C ASP A 62 5.83 -1.41 -23.53
N GLU A 63 4.63 -0.84 -23.49
CA GLU A 63 4.05 -0.26 -22.27
C GLU A 63 3.62 -1.34 -21.27
N PRO A 64 3.93 -1.15 -19.96
CA PRO A 64 3.36 -2.00 -18.93
C PRO A 64 1.87 -1.71 -18.78
N ILE A 65 1.13 -2.72 -18.34
CA ILE A 65 -0.25 -2.58 -17.90
C ILE A 65 -0.25 -2.43 -16.38
N ILE A 66 -0.90 -1.41 -15.86
CA ILE A 66 -0.98 -1.08 -14.45
C ILE A 66 -2.44 -1.24 -14.02
N VAL A 67 -2.68 -2.00 -12.96
CA VAL A 67 -4.02 -2.16 -12.37
C VAL A 67 -3.94 -1.79 -10.91
N MET A 68 -4.68 -0.74 -10.52
CA MET A 68 -4.68 -0.15 -9.19
C MET A 68 -5.81 -0.75 -8.36
N PHE A 69 -5.57 -0.99 -7.07
CA PHE A 69 -6.53 -1.61 -6.17
C PHE A 69 -6.93 -0.69 -5.02
N SER A 70 -8.07 -0.98 -4.41
CA SER A 70 -8.57 -0.24 -3.25
C SER A 70 -7.69 -0.39 -2.00
N ASP A 71 -6.99 -1.51 -1.88
CA ASP A 71 -6.17 -1.86 -0.71
C ASP A 71 -4.82 -2.47 -1.09
N TYR A 72 -3.94 -2.56 -0.10
CA TYR A 72 -2.64 -3.21 -0.19
C TYR A 72 -2.80 -4.71 -0.45
N LEU A 73 -2.00 -5.22 -1.39
CA LEU A 73 -2.07 -6.61 -1.81
C LEU A 73 -1.15 -7.49 -0.98
N SER A 74 -1.58 -8.72 -0.73
CA SER A 74 -0.69 -9.75 -0.20
C SER A 74 0.26 -10.25 -1.28
N LEU A 75 1.56 -10.01 -1.09
CA LEU A 75 2.61 -10.50 -1.99
C LEU A 75 2.61 -12.02 -2.15
N SER A 76 2.10 -12.79 -1.17
CA SER A 76 2.01 -14.25 -1.28
C SER A 76 0.95 -14.72 -2.27
N SER A 77 0.00 -13.86 -2.62
CA SER A 77 -1.01 -14.15 -3.64
C SER A 77 -0.63 -13.64 -5.03
N LEU A 78 0.40 -12.79 -5.13
CA LEU A 78 0.79 -12.20 -6.39
C LEU A 78 1.59 -13.21 -7.24
N SER A 79 0.87 -13.99 -8.04
CA SER A 79 1.43 -14.87 -9.05
C SER A 79 0.78 -14.61 -10.42
N THR A 80 1.33 -15.23 -11.46
CA THR A 80 0.71 -15.20 -12.80
C THR A 80 -0.49 -16.13 -12.92
N ASP A 81 -0.81 -16.91 -11.89
CA ASP A 81 -1.96 -17.81 -11.91
C ASP A 81 -3.25 -16.99 -11.80
N GLY A 82 -4.17 -17.21 -12.74
CA GLY A 82 -5.40 -16.40 -12.85
C GLY A 82 -5.20 -14.98 -13.39
N ILE A 83 -3.99 -14.62 -13.86
CA ILE A 83 -3.71 -13.37 -14.58
C ILE A 83 -3.26 -13.70 -15.99
N GLU A 84 -4.14 -13.44 -16.96
CA GLU A 84 -3.89 -13.78 -18.36
C GLU A 84 -3.95 -12.55 -19.26
N LEU A 85 -2.89 -12.32 -20.04
CA LEU A 85 -2.90 -11.41 -21.17
C LEU A 85 -2.96 -12.21 -22.47
N SER A 86 -3.95 -11.96 -23.31
CA SER A 86 -4.13 -12.71 -24.56
C SER A 86 -4.68 -11.87 -25.71
N SER A 87 -4.51 -12.38 -26.92
CA SER A 87 -5.15 -11.88 -28.15
C SER A 87 -5.85 -13.05 -28.82
N GLY A 88 -7.14 -13.24 -28.53
CA GLY A 88 -7.86 -14.47 -28.90
C GLY A 88 -7.28 -15.66 -28.14
N GLU A 89 -6.88 -16.71 -28.85
CA GLU A 89 -6.30 -17.92 -28.24
C GLU A 89 -4.79 -17.77 -27.92
N LEU A 90 -4.14 -16.70 -28.40
CA LEU A 90 -2.71 -16.50 -28.18
C LEU A 90 -2.47 -15.84 -26.82
N LYS A 91 -1.92 -16.61 -25.88
CA LYS A 91 -1.44 -16.10 -24.59
C LYS A 91 -0.11 -15.38 -24.74
N VAL A 92 0.09 -14.34 -23.91
CA VAL A 92 1.31 -13.54 -23.83
C VAL A 92 1.98 -13.76 -22.48
N ASP A 93 3.26 -14.12 -22.50
CA ASP A 93 4.04 -14.22 -21.27
C ASP A 93 4.27 -12.83 -20.66
N VAL A 94 3.94 -12.69 -19.39
CA VAL A 94 4.12 -11.46 -18.62
C VAL A 94 5.02 -11.68 -17.40
N GLN A 95 5.58 -10.58 -16.91
CA GLN A 95 6.21 -10.48 -15.59
C GLN A 95 5.37 -9.57 -14.72
N LEU A 96 5.20 -9.94 -13.46
CA LEU A 96 4.49 -9.13 -12.48
C LEU A 96 5.47 -8.41 -11.56
N ALA A 97 5.10 -7.20 -11.18
CA ALA A 97 5.68 -6.48 -10.05
C ALA A 97 4.56 -5.80 -9.25
N TYR A 98 4.85 -5.43 -8.01
CA TYR A 98 3.93 -4.67 -7.18
C TYR A 98 4.49 -3.27 -6.93
N ASP A 99 3.66 -2.25 -7.12
CA ASP A 99 3.89 -0.88 -6.65
C ASP A 99 3.01 -0.63 -5.42
N PRO A 100 3.58 -0.63 -4.21
CA PRO A 100 2.82 -0.38 -3.00
C PRO A 100 2.40 1.08 -2.85
N VAL A 101 3.03 2.04 -3.56
CA VAL A 101 2.65 3.44 -3.44
C VAL A 101 1.30 3.69 -4.10
N GLU A 102 1.09 3.14 -5.31
CA GLU A 102 -0.19 3.20 -6.03
C GLU A 102 -1.15 2.06 -5.68
N ARG A 103 -0.72 1.11 -4.84
CA ARG A 103 -1.43 -0.15 -4.58
C ARG A 103 -1.75 -0.88 -5.88
N ALA A 104 -0.76 -0.98 -6.77
CA ALA A 104 -0.94 -1.43 -8.13
C ALA A 104 -0.09 -2.64 -8.47
N ILE A 105 -0.64 -3.54 -9.28
CA ILE A 105 0.18 -4.53 -9.99
C ILE A 105 0.66 -3.91 -11.29
N VAL A 106 1.92 -4.16 -11.62
CA VAL A 106 2.55 -3.79 -12.88
C VAL A 106 2.80 -5.07 -13.67
N ILE A 107 2.08 -5.22 -14.77
CA ILE A 107 2.10 -6.37 -15.67
C ILE A 107 2.91 -5.97 -16.91
N LYS A 108 4.14 -6.49 -17.02
CA LYS A 108 5.04 -6.20 -18.12
C LYS A 108 5.11 -7.38 -19.09
N PRO A 109 4.72 -7.23 -20.36
CA PRO A 109 4.99 -8.23 -21.38
C PRO A 109 6.49 -8.54 -21.47
N LYS A 110 6.87 -9.83 -21.51
CA LYS A 110 8.29 -10.23 -21.62
C LYS A 110 8.88 -9.91 -23.00
N LYS A 111 8.02 -9.68 -23.99
CA LYS A 111 8.36 -9.25 -25.36
C LYS A 111 7.38 -8.16 -25.77
N ASN A 112 7.81 -7.27 -26.66
CA ASN A 112 6.93 -6.27 -27.23
C ASN A 112 5.70 -6.94 -27.84
N LEU A 113 4.55 -6.35 -27.56
CA LEU A 113 3.28 -6.75 -28.15
C LEU A 113 3.29 -6.46 -29.66
N ARG A 114 2.41 -7.12 -30.41
CA ARG A 114 2.31 -6.90 -31.86
C ARG A 114 1.61 -5.58 -32.11
N VAL A 115 2.16 -4.72 -32.98
CA VAL A 115 1.55 -3.43 -33.34
C VAL A 115 0.24 -3.65 -34.08
N GLY A 116 -0.78 -2.82 -33.77
CA GLY A 116 -2.10 -2.84 -34.39
C GLY A 116 -3.02 -3.97 -33.91
N VAL A 117 -2.64 -4.69 -32.84
CA VAL A 117 -3.39 -5.85 -32.32
C VAL A 117 -4.20 -5.46 -31.09
N GLY A 118 -5.36 -6.08 -30.91
CA GLY A 118 -6.17 -5.96 -29.70
C GLY A 118 -5.82 -7.04 -28.69
N TYR A 119 -5.68 -6.66 -27.43
CA TYR A 119 -5.37 -7.56 -26.32
C TYR A 119 -6.44 -7.45 -25.24
N SER A 120 -6.65 -8.56 -24.52
CA SER A 120 -7.50 -8.66 -23.33
C SER A 120 -6.64 -9.13 -22.16
N LEU A 121 -6.64 -8.36 -21.08
CA LEU A 121 -6.18 -8.79 -19.76
C LEU A 121 -7.38 -9.34 -19.00
N ASN A 122 -7.24 -10.52 -18.40
CA ASN A 122 -8.19 -11.14 -17.49
C ASN A 122 -7.51 -11.38 -16.13
N ILE A 123 -8.12 -10.89 -15.04
CA ILE A 123 -7.71 -11.21 -13.67
C ILE A 123 -8.88 -11.92 -13.00
N GLU A 124 -8.71 -13.18 -12.66
CA GLU A 124 -9.74 -14.00 -12.02
C GLU A 124 -10.08 -13.46 -10.64
N ARG A 125 -11.37 -13.54 -10.26
CA ARG A 125 -11.90 -13.03 -8.99
C ARG A 125 -11.10 -13.43 -7.74
N ASP A 126 -10.55 -14.65 -7.72
CA ASP A 126 -9.89 -15.23 -6.55
C ASP A 126 -8.35 -15.26 -6.63
N SER A 127 -7.78 -14.75 -7.73
CA SER A 127 -6.33 -14.80 -7.99
C SER A 127 -5.49 -13.90 -7.09
N ILE A 128 -6.08 -12.79 -6.61
CA ILE A 128 -5.39 -11.78 -5.81
C ILE A 128 -6.21 -11.53 -4.53
N GLN A 129 -5.50 -11.40 -3.41
CA GLN A 129 -6.10 -10.98 -2.15
C GLN A 129 -5.36 -9.79 -1.54
N ASP A 130 -6.06 -9.04 -0.71
CA ASP A 130 -5.45 -8.00 0.14
C ASP A 130 -4.71 -8.61 1.35
N LEU A 131 -4.16 -7.74 2.19
CA LEU A 131 -3.48 -8.13 3.44
C LEU A 131 -4.42 -8.74 4.49
N SER A 132 -5.72 -8.49 4.41
CA SER A 132 -6.75 -9.05 5.30
C SER A 132 -7.29 -10.40 4.81
N GLY A 133 -6.94 -10.82 3.59
CA GLY A 133 -7.39 -12.06 2.95
C GLY A 133 -8.65 -11.92 2.12
N GLN A 134 -9.17 -10.70 1.92
CA GLN A 134 -10.33 -10.45 1.07
C GLN A 134 -9.93 -10.53 -0.40
N ARG A 135 -10.85 -11.03 -1.23
CA ARG A 135 -10.67 -11.23 -2.67
C ARG A 135 -11.64 -10.35 -3.46
N ARG A 136 -11.54 -10.40 -4.79
CA ARG A 136 -12.51 -9.76 -5.66
C ARG A 136 -13.77 -10.64 -5.79
N ASN A 137 -14.88 -10.03 -6.17
CA ASN A 137 -16.15 -10.76 -6.32
C ASN A 137 -16.44 -11.24 -7.75
N GLU A 138 -15.74 -10.70 -8.74
CA GLU A 138 -15.94 -10.97 -10.16
C GLU A 138 -14.61 -10.91 -10.90
N ASP A 139 -14.54 -11.45 -12.11
CA ASP A 139 -13.33 -11.33 -12.93
C ASP A 139 -13.16 -9.88 -13.40
N TYR A 140 -11.92 -9.43 -13.55
CA TYR A 140 -11.61 -8.14 -14.14
C TYR A 140 -11.17 -8.36 -15.57
N ARG A 141 -11.77 -7.61 -16.49
CA ARG A 141 -11.37 -7.63 -17.90
C ARG A 141 -11.03 -6.23 -18.38
N LEU A 142 -9.86 -6.12 -19.00
CA LEU A 142 -9.40 -4.89 -19.64
C LEU A 142 -9.02 -5.19 -21.08
N ASN A 143 -9.60 -4.47 -22.02
CA ASN A 143 -9.25 -4.58 -23.43
C ASN A 143 -8.47 -3.34 -23.86
N PHE A 144 -7.49 -3.50 -24.73
CA PHE A 144 -6.76 -2.36 -25.29
C PHE A 144 -6.19 -2.73 -26.65
N ARG A 145 -5.68 -1.73 -27.37
CA ARG A 145 -4.96 -1.90 -28.63
C ARG A 145 -3.54 -1.41 -28.51
N THR A 146 -2.67 -1.95 -29.34
CA THR A 146 -1.24 -1.60 -29.31
C THR A 146 -0.85 -0.77 -30.52
N GLY A 147 -0.15 0.32 -30.27
CA GLY A 147 0.48 1.19 -31.25
C GLY A 147 1.98 0.93 -31.35
N ARG A 148 2.73 1.92 -31.82
CA ARG A 148 4.19 1.84 -31.93
C ARG A 148 4.82 1.79 -30.53
N PRO A 149 5.92 1.03 -30.33
CA PRO A 149 6.69 1.11 -29.09
C PRO A 149 7.14 2.55 -28.82
N ILE A 150 7.12 2.97 -27.56
CA ILE A 150 7.48 4.33 -27.15
C ILE A 150 8.87 4.42 -26.52
N GLY A 151 9.50 3.30 -26.17
CA GLY A 151 10.88 3.24 -25.72
C GLY A 151 11.08 3.88 -24.35
N PHE A 152 10.61 3.23 -23.30
CA PHE A 152 10.84 3.72 -21.93
C PHE A 152 12.33 3.75 -21.59
N ASN A 153 12.82 4.94 -21.27
CA ASN A 153 14.15 5.11 -20.68
C ASN A 153 14.03 5.07 -19.16
N THR A 154 14.45 3.97 -18.53
CA THR A 154 14.61 3.90 -17.09
C THR A 154 16.01 4.40 -16.73
N GLN A 155 16.13 5.69 -16.43
CA GLN A 155 17.36 6.20 -15.81
C GLN A 155 17.59 5.48 -14.48
N PRO A 156 18.81 5.06 -14.16
CA PRO A 156 19.11 4.44 -12.87
C PRO A 156 18.90 5.46 -11.76
N ILE A 157 18.19 5.06 -10.70
CA ILE A 157 18.01 5.90 -9.50
C ILE A 157 19.26 5.77 -8.63
N SER A 158 19.91 6.90 -8.35
CA SER A 158 21.07 6.97 -7.44
C SER A 158 20.66 7.48 -6.06
N TYR A 159 21.38 7.07 -5.02
CA TYR A 159 21.08 7.55 -3.69
C TYR A 159 21.34 9.06 -3.57
N GLU A 160 22.52 9.50 -4.00
CA GLU A 160 23.03 10.86 -3.81
C GLU A 160 22.20 11.90 -4.58
N SER A 161 21.80 11.60 -5.82
CA SER A 161 21.04 12.56 -6.64
C SER A 161 19.54 12.55 -6.36
N ASP A 162 18.96 11.37 -6.09
CA ASP A 162 17.51 11.20 -6.16
C ASP A 162 16.87 10.94 -4.81
N ILE A 163 17.61 10.35 -3.86
CA ILE A 163 17.08 9.86 -2.59
C ILE A 163 17.48 10.76 -1.42
N GLU A 164 18.77 11.11 -1.31
CA GLU A 164 19.27 11.98 -0.26
C GLU A 164 18.51 13.32 -0.18
N PRO A 165 18.22 14.02 -1.29
CA PRO A 165 17.50 15.30 -1.23
C PRO A 165 16.09 15.19 -0.65
N ILE A 166 15.42 14.04 -0.81
CA ILE A 166 14.08 13.79 -0.25
C ILE A 166 14.13 13.88 1.27
N PHE A 167 15.18 13.30 1.88
CA PHE A 167 15.34 13.26 3.32
C PHE A 167 15.90 14.57 3.87
N LEU A 168 16.85 15.19 3.18
CA LEU A 168 17.40 16.49 3.57
C LEU A 168 16.35 17.61 3.53
N LYS A 169 15.46 17.62 2.52
CA LYS A 169 14.38 18.60 2.37
C LYS A 169 13.37 18.56 3.54
N GLN A 170 13.28 17.43 4.24
CA GLN A 170 12.31 17.21 5.32
C GLN A 170 12.91 17.34 6.73
N CYS A 171 14.19 17.72 6.88
CA CYS A 171 14.85 17.91 8.18
C CYS A 171 14.53 19.25 8.87
N GLY A 172 13.57 20.04 8.39
CA GLY A 172 13.14 21.28 9.07
C GLY A 172 12.06 21.10 10.14
N CYS A 173 11.50 19.90 10.30
CA CYS A 173 10.32 19.65 11.14
C CYS A 173 10.57 18.75 12.37
N HIS A 174 11.82 18.34 12.60
CA HIS A 174 12.22 17.71 13.86
C HIS A 174 12.68 18.83 14.79
N GLY A 175 11.81 19.29 15.69
CA GLY A 175 12.27 20.14 16.79
C GLY A 175 13.19 19.32 17.67
N PHE A 176 14.48 19.64 17.70
CA PHE A 176 15.54 19.35 18.71
C PHE A 176 15.57 18.00 19.48
N GLU A 177 14.76 16.99 19.17
CA GLU A 177 14.90 15.61 19.64
C GLU A 177 15.63 14.79 18.57
N ASP A 178 16.91 15.13 18.41
CA ASP A 178 17.88 14.63 17.43
C ASP A 178 18.31 13.16 17.62
N GLN A 179 17.44 12.22 18.02
CA GLN A 179 17.93 10.87 18.40
C GLN A 179 17.18 9.63 17.87
N ILE A 180 16.13 9.76 17.06
CA ILE A 180 15.32 8.57 16.69
C ILE A 180 15.19 8.31 15.18
N ALA A 181 15.62 9.24 14.32
CA ALA A 181 15.68 8.97 12.88
C ALA A 181 17.08 8.44 12.52
N PRO A 182 17.20 7.32 11.78
CA PRO A 182 18.50 6.83 11.34
C PRO A 182 19.17 7.86 10.42
N ASP A 183 20.46 8.09 10.61
CA ASP A 183 21.27 8.92 9.73
C ASP A 183 21.38 8.23 8.36
N LEU A 184 20.70 8.80 7.37
CA LEU A 184 20.66 8.24 6.03
C LEU A 184 21.92 8.58 5.22
N SER A 185 22.77 9.52 5.65
CA SER A 185 24.04 9.83 4.96
C SER A 185 24.99 8.63 4.90
N ARG A 186 24.77 7.62 5.76
CA ARG A 186 25.46 6.33 5.79
C ARG A 186 24.49 5.18 5.57
N TRP A 187 23.56 5.31 4.63
CA TRP A 187 22.49 4.34 4.41
C TRP A 187 22.98 2.90 4.25
N GLN A 188 24.18 2.67 3.70
CA GLN A 188 24.75 1.33 3.55
C GLN A 188 24.90 0.63 4.90
N SER A 189 25.21 1.37 5.96
CA SER A 189 25.29 0.82 7.31
C SER A 189 23.95 0.34 7.84
N LEU A 190 22.83 0.83 7.30
CA LEU A 190 21.48 0.48 7.72
C LEU A 190 20.94 -0.78 7.03
N LEU A 191 21.67 -1.32 6.05
CA LEU A 191 21.31 -2.55 5.36
C LEU A 191 21.24 -3.72 6.35
N GLY A 192 20.06 -4.35 6.43
CA GLY A 192 19.81 -5.48 7.32
C GLY A 192 19.80 -5.13 8.82
N GLN A 193 19.99 -3.86 9.21
CA GLN A 193 19.91 -3.47 10.61
C GLN A 193 18.45 -3.50 11.09
N PRO A 194 18.14 -4.07 12.27
CA PRO A 194 16.80 -4.05 12.83
C PRO A 194 16.38 -2.61 13.19
N SER A 195 15.10 -2.30 13.01
CA SER A 195 14.54 -1.04 13.49
C SER A 195 14.45 -1.03 15.02
N ALA A 196 14.92 0.04 15.66
CA ALA A 196 14.78 0.21 17.12
C ALA A 196 13.31 0.27 17.57
N ARG A 197 12.40 0.70 16.69
CA ARG A 197 10.96 0.82 16.99
C ARG A 197 10.19 -0.46 16.73
N GLN A 198 10.65 -1.27 15.78
CA GLN A 198 9.99 -2.51 15.35
C GLN A 198 11.07 -3.55 14.98
N PRO A 199 11.65 -4.24 15.98
CA PRO A 199 12.85 -5.08 15.79
C PRO A 199 12.70 -6.26 14.81
N ASP A 200 11.46 -6.65 14.50
CA ASP A 200 11.08 -7.65 13.50
C ASP A 200 11.24 -7.17 12.05
N VAL A 201 11.48 -5.88 11.83
CA VAL A 201 11.65 -5.29 10.49
C VAL A 201 13.01 -4.59 10.39
N HIS A 202 13.74 -4.83 9.30
CA HIS A 202 15.00 -4.13 9.05
C HIS A 202 14.75 -2.70 8.56
N LEU A 203 15.64 -1.76 8.89
CA LEU A 203 15.63 -0.39 8.42
C LEU A 203 15.61 -0.33 6.89
N ILE A 204 16.53 -1.05 6.25
CA ILE A 204 16.59 -1.25 4.80
C ILE A 204 16.82 -2.74 4.51
N SER A 205 15.92 -3.33 3.73
CA SER A 205 16.04 -4.69 3.18
C SER A 205 16.25 -4.59 1.67
N ALA A 206 17.50 -4.79 1.23
CA ALA A 206 17.86 -4.71 -0.18
C ALA A 206 17.00 -5.63 -1.06
N GLY A 207 16.50 -5.10 -2.18
CA GLY A 207 15.61 -5.80 -3.11
C GLY A 207 14.20 -6.08 -2.55
N LYS A 208 13.91 -5.73 -1.29
CA LYS A 208 12.64 -6.05 -0.61
C LYS A 208 12.02 -4.78 0.01
N PRO A 209 11.39 -3.92 -0.81
CA PRO A 209 10.78 -2.68 -0.33
C PRO A 209 9.80 -2.90 0.83
N LEU A 210 8.87 -3.85 0.71
CA LEU A 210 7.88 -4.13 1.76
C LEU A 210 8.43 -4.87 2.99
N SER A 211 9.73 -5.20 3.01
CA SER A 211 10.44 -5.67 4.20
C SER A 211 11.37 -4.59 4.78
N SER A 212 11.30 -3.36 4.26
CA SER A 212 12.13 -2.23 4.69
C SER A 212 11.29 -1.26 5.49
N TYR A 213 11.59 -1.08 6.78
CA TYR A 213 10.91 -0.16 7.67
C TYR A 213 10.86 1.27 7.08
N LEU A 214 11.92 1.69 6.39
CA LEU A 214 11.95 2.97 5.68
C LEU A 214 10.77 3.11 4.70
N VAL A 215 10.52 2.11 3.85
CA VAL A 215 9.41 2.13 2.87
C VAL A 215 8.09 2.11 3.58
N LEU A 216 7.91 1.21 4.55
CA LEU A 216 6.64 1.06 5.21
C LEU A 216 6.18 2.37 5.87
N ARG A 217 7.13 3.15 6.40
CA ARG A 217 6.87 4.48 6.97
C ARG A 217 6.43 5.52 5.93
N LEU A 218 6.67 5.32 4.64
CA LEU A 218 6.24 6.23 3.57
C LEU A 218 4.87 5.86 2.98
N LEU A 219 4.38 4.65 3.27
CA LEU A 219 3.11 4.15 2.75
C LEU A 219 1.95 4.61 3.66
N PRO A 220 0.97 5.35 3.14
CA PRO A 220 -0.20 5.78 3.91
C PRO A 220 -1.04 4.58 4.37
N ASP A 221 -1.34 4.52 5.66
CA ASP A 221 -2.23 3.52 6.27
C ASP A 221 -1.78 2.05 6.07
N TYR A 222 -0.49 1.81 5.80
CA TYR A 222 0.02 0.44 5.68
C TYR A 222 -0.03 -0.28 7.04
N PRO A 223 -0.68 -1.46 7.14
CA PRO A 223 -1.05 -2.05 8.44
C PRO A 223 0.13 -2.58 9.26
N ALA A 224 1.30 -2.81 8.65
CA ALA A 224 2.44 -3.44 9.33
C ALA A 224 3.39 -2.49 10.07
N VAL A 225 3.01 -1.21 10.27
CA VAL A 225 3.90 -0.16 10.80
C VAL A 225 3.42 0.37 12.13
N LEU A 226 4.34 0.43 13.10
CA LEU A 226 4.12 1.18 14.33
C LEU A 226 4.24 2.71 14.10
N GLY A 227 3.15 3.42 14.39
CA GLY A 227 3.06 4.88 14.35
C GLY A 227 2.62 5.45 12.98
N PRO A 228 2.29 6.75 12.92
CA PRO A 228 1.71 7.37 11.71
C PRO A 228 2.72 7.40 10.56
N SER A 229 2.29 7.22 9.32
CA SER A 229 3.17 7.37 8.15
C SER A 229 3.80 8.77 8.07
N LYS A 230 4.94 8.88 7.39
CA LYS A 230 5.61 10.15 7.12
C LYS A 230 4.95 10.75 5.88
N ALA A 231 4.50 12.00 5.99
CA ALA A 231 4.01 12.75 4.85
C ALA A 231 5.16 13.02 3.86
N ILE A 232 5.01 12.52 2.64
CA ILE A 232 5.93 12.68 1.52
C ILE A 232 5.11 12.72 0.22
N SER A 233 5.67 13.27 -0.86
CA SER A 233 4.99 13.18 -2.15
C SER A 233 4.96 11.74 -2.65
N GLU A 234 3.93 11.39 -3.43
CA GLU A 234 3.81 10.07 -4.03
C GLU A 234 5.01 9.75 -4.96
N GLU A 235 5.48 10.76 -5.70
CA GLU A 235 6.64 10.65 -6.57
C GLU A 235 7.92 10.33 -5.77
N ASP A 236 8.15 11.03 -4.66
CA ASP A 236 9.31 10.79 -3.80
C ASP A 236 9.23 9.39 -3.15
N ALA A 237 8.03 8.96 -2.72
CA ALA A 237 7.83 7.61 -2.20
C ALA A 237 8.15 6.54 -3.25
N LYS A 238 7.71 6.73 -4.50
CA LYS A 238 8.03 5.85 -5.64
C LYS A 238 9.52 5.78 -5.91
N ARG A 239 10.24 6.90 -5.82
CA ARG A 239 11.70 6.94 -5.97
C ARG A 239 12.38 6.09 -4.89
N VAL A 240 11.98 6.23 -3.62
CA VAL A 240 12.54 5.44 -2.50
C VAL A 240 12.25 3.95 -2.66
N VAL A 241 11.02 3.58 -3.00
CA VAL A 241 10.63 2.18 -3.27
C VAL A 241 11.44 1.59 -4.42
N THR A 242 11.57 2.35 -5.52
CA THR A 242 12.32 1.91 -6.70
C THR A 242 13.80 1.78 -6.40
N TRP A 243 14.39 2.72 -5.65
CA TRP A 243 15.78 2.63 -5.20
C TRP A 243 16.03 1.35 -4.40
N ILE A 244 15.23 1.08 -3.36
CA ILE A 244 15.40 -0.13 -2.53
C ILE A 244 15.25 -1.41 -3.35
N LYS A 245 14.32 -1.43 -4.31
CA LYS A 245 14.11 -2.56 -5.22
C LYS A 245 15.35 -2.88 -6.07
N HIS A 246 16.17 -1.87 -6.41
CA HIS A 246 17.37 -2.04 -7.22
C HIS A 246 18.66 -2.24 -6.40
N LEU A 247 18.58 -2.15 -5.07
CA LEU A 247 19.71 -2.54 -4.22
C LEU A 247 19.98 -4.03 -4.39
N ALA A 248 21.24 -4.37 -4.67
CA ALA A 248 21.68 -5.76 -4.68
C ALA A 248 21.54 -6.37 -3.27
N PRO A 249 20.97 -7.58 -3.14
CA PRO A 249 20.85 -8.27 -1.86
C PRO A 249 22.21 -8.70 -1.28
#